data_AF-A0A3D1ASW5-F1
#
_entry.id   AF-A0A3D1ASW5-F1
#
_cell.length_a   1.000
_cell.length_b   1.000
_cell.length_c   1.000
_cell.angle_alpha   90.00
_cell.angle_beta   90.00
_cell.angle_gamma   90.00
#
_symmetry.space_group_name_H-M   'P 1'
#
loop_
_entity.id
_entity.type
_entity.pdbx_description
1 polymer ?
#
loop_
_entity_poly.entity_id
_entity_poly.type
_entity_poly.pdbx_seq_one_letter_code
_entity_poly.pdbx_strand_id
1 'polypeptide(L)'
;KKKQHEAKKKQHVVQVKELKFRPNTDDHDYEFKKNHAIRFLTEGNRVKAVVQFRGREIAHTDLGKKLLIRFAGDLTGVGVVEGSPRLEGRNAHILISPSKSLKPPPPKETSETKAE
;
A
#
# COMPACT_ATOMS: atom_id res chain seq x y z
N LYS A 1 35.99 -11.38 3.58
CA LYS A 1 35.25 -10.12 3.25
C LYS A 1 34.49 -10.13 1.90
N LYS A 2 34.68 -11.10 0.98
CA LYS A 2 33.93 -11.14 -0.31
C LYS A 2 32.47 -11.66 -0.22
N LYS A 3 32.16 -12.65 0.63
CA LYS A 3 30.81 -13.24 0.76
C LYS A 3 29.70 -12.27 1.23
N GLN A 4 30.04 -11.24 2.01
CA GLN A 4 29.04 -10.27 2.50
C GLN A 4 28.60 -9.27 1.42
N HIS A 5 29.45 -8.98 0.43
CA HIS A 5 29.09 -8.10 -0.69
C HIS A 5 28.16 -8.79 -1.70
N GLU A 6 28.33 -10.10 -1.91
CA GLU A 6 27.44 -10.88 -2.78
C GLU A 6 26.05 -11.08 -2.16
N ALA A 7 25.97 -11.26 -0.84
CA ALA A 7 24.70 -11.36 -0.13
C ALA A 7 23.87 -10.08 -0.22
N LYS A 8 24.50 -8.90 -0.17
CA LYS A 8 23.82 -7.60 -0.34
C LYS A 8 23.35 -7.36 -1.78
N LYS A 9 24.08 -7.84 -2.79
CA LYS A 9 23.70 -7.69 -4.21
C LYS A 9 22.49 -8.54 -4.62
N LYS A 10 22.23 -9.65 -3.93
CA LYS A 10 21.10 -10.56 -4.21
C LYS A 10 19.85 -10.24 -3.37
N GLN A 11 19.93 -9.25 -2.49
CA GLN A 11 18.80 -8.85 -1.67
C GLN A 11 17.75 -8.14 -2.54
N HIS A 12 16.60 -8.78 -2.73
CA HIS A 12 15.45 -8.14 -3.35
C HIS A 12 14.97 -7.00 -2.44
N VAL A 13 15.16 -5.76 -2.88
CA VAL A 13 14.76 -4.58 -2.11
C VAL A 13 13.24 -4.43 -2.25
N VAL A 14 12.51 -4.81 -1.21
CA VAL A 14 11.07 -4.55 -1.13
C VAL A 14 10.86 -3.05 -1.05
N GLN A 15 10.29 -2.45 -2.10
CA GLN A 15 9.98 -1.03 -2.13
C GLN A 15 8.53 -0.79 -1.72
N VAL A 16 8.27 0.37 -1.12
CA VAL A 16 6.91 0.87 -0.90
C VAL A 16 6.54 1.77 -2.08
N LYS A 17 5.59 1.34 -2.89
CA LYS A 17 5.03 2.12 -4.00
C LYS A 17 3.80 2.88 -3.52
N GLU A 18 3.84 4.20 -3.63
CA GLU A 18 2.71 5.05 -3.27
C GLU A 18 1.78 5.25 -4.47
N LEU A 19 0.49 4.97 -4.29
CA LEU A 19 -0.57 5.23 -5.27
C LEU A 19 -1.48 6.33 -4.73
N LYS A 20 -1.53 7.46 -5.42
CA LYS A 20 -2.32 8.62 -5.02
C LYS A 20 -3.66 8.63 -5.72
N PHE A 21 -4.73 8.73 -4.95
CA PHE A 21 -6.12 8.82 -5.38
C PHE A 21 -6.69 10.19 -5.04
N ARG A 22 -7.69 10.60 -5.81
CA ARG A 22 -8.53 11.76 -5.50
C ARG A 22 -9.89 11.25 -5.01
N PRO A 23 -10.62 12.04 -4.21
CA PRO A 23 -11.98 11.66 -3.80
C PRO A 23 -12.93 11.52 -4.99
N ASN A 24 -12.71 12.30 -6.06
CA ASN A 24 -13.43 12.20 -7.34
C ASN A 24 -12.59 11.45 -8.39
N THR A 25 -12.14 10.24 -8.07
CA THR A 25 -11.44 9.38 -9.05
C THR A 25 -12.44 8.86 -10.09
N ASP A 26 -12.08 8.97 -11.36
CA ASP A 26 -12.81 8.39 -12.50
C ASP A 26 -12.61 6.87 -12.57
N ASP A 27 -13.60 6.11 -13.08
CA ASP A 27 -13.52 4.65 -13.19
C ASP A 27 -12.29 4.19 -14.00
N HIS A 28 -11.91 4.92 -15.05
CA HIS A 28 -10.71 4.58 -15.83
C HIS A 28 -9.41 4.78 -15.04
N ASP A 29 -9.31 5.86 -14.26
CA ASP A 29 -8.16 6.13 -13.38
C ASP A 29 -8.06 5.09 -12.24
N TYR A 30 -9.22 4.67 -11.71
CA TYR A 30 -9.28 3.60 -10.71
C TYR A 30 -8.72 2.28 -11.26
N GLU A 31 -9.18 1.85 -12.43
CA GLU A 31 -8.79 0.58 -13.02
C GLU A 31 -7.31 0.56 -13.39
N PHE A 32 -6.78 1.66 -13.92
CA PHE A 32 -5.36 1.80 -14.19
C PHE A 32 -4.51 1.63 -12.91
N LYS A 33 -4.91 2.28 -11.81
CA LYS A 33 -4.21 2.19 -10.51
C LYS A 33 -4.36 0.83 -9.86
N LYS A 34 -5.52 0.17 -10.01
CA LYS A 34 -5.75 -1.21 -9.57
C LYS A 34 -4.77 -2.16 -10.25
N ASN A 35 -4.67 -2.09 -11.58
CA ASN A 35 -3.73 -2.92 -12.35
C ASN A 35 -2.27 -2.68 -11.93
N HIS A 36 -1.89 -1.43 -11.65
CA HIS A 36 -0.55 -1.11 -11.12
C HIS A 36 -0.32 -1.69 -9.73
N ALA A 37 -1.30 -1.59 -8.82
CA ALA A 37 -1.19 -2.19 -7.50
C ALA A 37 -1.03 -3.71 -7.58
N ILE A 38 -1.82 -4.38 -8.42
CA ILE A 38 -1.69 -5.83 -8.65
C ILE A 38 -0.28 -6.16 -9.10
N ARG A 39 0.25 -5.43 -10.10
CA ARG A 39 1.60 -5.64 -10.60
C ARG A 39 2.66 -5.46 -9.51
N PHE A 40 2.57 -4.39 -8.71
CA PHE A 40 3.52 -4.16 -7.63
C PHE A 40 3.46 -5.24 -6.54
N LEU A 41 2.26 -5.71 -6.19
CA LEU A 41 2.08 -6.77 -5.22
C LEU A 41 2.63 -8.12 -5.74
N THR A 42 2.42 -8.42 -7.03
CA THR A 42 3.00 -9.61 -7.68
C THR A 42 4.53 -9.54 -7.76
N GLU A 43 5.10 -8.34 -7.94
CA GLU A 43 6.55 -8.10 -7.88
C GLU A 43 7.10 -8.16 -6.44
N GLY A 44 6.27 -8.35 -5.41
CA GLY A 44 6.69 -8.43 -4.01
C GLY A 44 6.94 -7.07 -3.37
N ASN A 45 6.46 -5.99 -3.98
CA ASN A 45 6.50 -4.64 -3.42
C ASN A 45 5.26 -4.38 -2.55
N ARG A 46 5.41 -3.48 -1.58
CA ARG A 46 4.29 -3.00 -0.77
C ARG A 46 3.63 -1.83 -1.47
N VAL A 47 2.32 -1.72 -1.36
CA VAL A 47 1.54 -0.63 -1.96
C VAL A 47 0.93 0.21 -0.84
N LYS A 48 1.21 1.51 -0.86
CA LYS A 48 0.56 2.49 0.01
C LYS A 48 -0.43 3.27 -0.84
N ALA A 49 -1.71 2.96 -0.71
CA ALA A 49 -2.77 3.71 -1.37
C ALA A 49 -3.13 4.93 -0.51
N VAL A 50 -3.07 6.12 -1.09
CA VAL A 50 -3.28 7.41 -0.40
C VAL A 50 -4.36 8.20 -1.14
N VAL A 51 -5.47 8.49 -0.49
CA VAL A 51 -6.46 9.47 -0.95
C VAL A 51 -6.08 10.84 -0.41
N GLN A 52 -5.80 11.79 -1.29
CA GLN A 52 -5.54 13.18 -0.90
C GLN A 52 -6.83 14.00 -1.00
N PHE A 53 -7.21 14.66 0.09
CA PHE A 53 -8.34 15.59 0.13
C PHE A 53 -7.82 17.02 -0.05
N ARG A 54 -8.49 17.87 -0.86
CA ARG A 54 -8.15 19.30 -0.94
C ARG A 54 -9.19 20.14 -0.20
N GLY A 55 -8.70 21.01 0.70
CA GLY A 55 -9.49 22.07 1.33
C GLY A 55 -10.76 21.56 2.01
N ARG A 56 -11.93 21.89 1.44
CA ARG A 56 -13.26 21.56 1.96
C ARG A 56 -13.66 20.09 1.75
N GLU A 57 -12.89 19.32 0.98
CA GLU A 57 -13.17 17.91 0.69
C GLU A 57 -12.85 16.97 1.86
N ILE A 58 -12.32 17.49 2.99
CA ILE A 58 -12.16 16.72 4.24
C ILE A 58 -13.51 16.18 4.74
N ALA A 59 -14.62 16.86 4.43
CA ALA A 59 -15.96 16.37 4.70
C ALA A 59 -16.27 15.04 3.97
N HIS A 60 -15.60 14.77 2.84
CA HIS A 60 -15.74 13.55 2.04
C HIS A 60 -14.71 12.47 2.44
N THR A 61 -14.22 12.50 3.67
CA THR A 61 -13.40 11.41 4.22
C THR A 61 -14.11 10.06 4.17
N ASP A 62 -15.44 10.03 4.26
CA ASP A 62 -16.25 8.81 4.08
C ASP A 62 -16.11 8.22 2.67
N LEU A 63 -16.16 9.06 1.63
CA LEU A 63 -15.94 8.66 0.24
C LEU A 63 -14.53 8.08 0.03
N GLY A 64 -13.51 8.76 0.57
CA GLY A 64 -12.14 8.25 0.51
C GLY A 64 -11.96 6.92 1.24
N LYS A 65 -12.59 6.75 2.41
CA LYS A 65 -12.58 5.46 3.14
C LYS A 65 -13.26 4.36 2.33
N LYS A 66 -14.44 4.62 1.75
CA LYS A 66 -15.16 3.67 0.89
C LYS A 66 -14.32 3.25 -0.31
N LEU A 67 -13.64 4.21 -0.97
CA LEU A 67 -12.73 3.92 -2.08
C LEU A 67 -11.58 3.02 -1.64
N LEU A 68 -10.93 3.32 -0.50
CA LEU A 68 -9.84 2.51 0.03
C LEU A 68 -10.31 1.10 0.41
N ILE A 69 -11.50 0.95 1.00
CA ILE A 69 -12.08 -0.35 1.34
C ILE A 69 -12.41 -1.15 0.08
N ARG A 70 -13.01 -0.52 -0.94
CA ARG A 70 -13.28 -1.14 -2.24
C ARG A 70 -11.98 -1.62 -2.89
N PHE A 71 -10.97 -0.75 -2.93
CA PHE A 71 -9.65 -1.04 -3.48
C PHE A 71 -8.96 -2.19 -2.75
N ALA A 72 -9.05 -2.22 -1.43
CA ALA A 72 -8.55 -3.32 -0.61
C ALA A 72 -9.27 -4.65 -0.91
N GLY A 73 -10.60 -4.63 -1.05
CA GLY A 73 -11.39 -5.80 -1.42
C GLY A 73 -10.99 -6.35 -2.79
N ASP A 74 -10.85 -5.47 -3.78
CA ASP A 74 -10.38 -5.79 -5.12
C ASP A 74 -8.97 -6.43 -5.16
N LEU A 75 -8.13 -6.14 -4.17
CA LEU A 75 -6.74 -6.61 -4.08
C LEU A 75 -6.54 -7.80 -3.13
N THR A 76 -7.60 -8.29 -2.50
CA THR A 76 -7.53 -9.39 -1.51
C THR A 76 -6.95 -10.69 -2.10
N GLY A 77 -7.04 -10.89 -3.43
CA GLY A 77 -6.45 -12.05 -4.11
C GLY A 77 -4.93 -12.02 -4.27
N VAL A 78 -4.30 -10.84 -4.24
CA VAL A 78 -2.85 -10.66 -4.51
C VAL A 78 -2.10 -10.01 -3.35
N GLY A 79 -2.81 -9.37 -2.42
CA GLY A 79 -2.24 -8.68 -1.28
C GLY A 79 -3.05 -8.86 -0.01
N VAL A 80 -2.40 -8.62 1.11
CA VAL A 80 -2.97 -8.59 2.46
C VAL A 80 -2.95 -7.16 2.95
N VAL A 81 -4.11 -6.67 3.39
CA VAL A 81 -4.27 -5.33 3.95
C VAL A 81 -3.72 -5.36 5.38
N GLU A 82 -2.72 -4.54 5.68
CA GLU A 82 -2.04 -4.56 6.99
C GLU A 82 -2.85 -3.86 8.09
N GLY A 83 -3.84 -3.04 7.73
CA GLY A 83 -4.69 -2.38 8.70
C GLY A 83 -5.75 -1.48 8.09
N SER A 84 -6.60 -0.92 8.96
CA SER A 84 -7.67 0.00 8.56
C SER A 84 -7.12 1.30 7.97
N PRO A 85 -7.87 1.97 7.08
CA PRO A 85 -7.46 3.25 6.50
C PRO A 85 -7.22 4.30 7.60
N ARG A 86 -5.99 4.80 7.68
CA ARG A 86 -5.59 5.83 8.64
C ARG A 86 -5.70 7.21 8.00
N LEU A 87 -6.17 8.18 8.79
CA LEU A 87 -6.21 9.58 8.40
C LEU A 87 -4.95 10.27 8.93
N GLU A 88 -4.17 10.83 8.04
CA GLU A 88 -2.98 11.65 8.32
C GLU A 88 -3.24 13.05 7.75
N GLY A 89 -3.74 13.95 8.61
CA GLY A 89 -4.08 15.32 8.23
C GLY A 89 -5.11 15.39 7.09
N ARG A 90 -4.65 15.77 5.89
CA ARG A 90 -5.49 15.91 4.68
C ARG A 90 -5.46 14.67 3.78
N ASN A 91 -4.92 13.56 4.27
CA ASN A 91 -4.74 12.35 3.48
C ASN A 91 -5.30 11.13 4.24
N ALA A 92 -6.09 10.30 3.57
CA ALA A 92 -6.37 8.95 4.07
C ALA A 92 -5.42 7.98 3.39
N HIS A 93 -4.86 7.02 4.11
CA HIS A 93 -4.02 6.00 3.49
C HIS A 93 -4.23 4.62 4.07
N ILE A 94 -3.93 3.61 3.27
CA ILE A 94 -3.91 2.20 3.66
C ILE A 94 -2.67 1.54 3.10
N LEU A 95 -2.10 0.59 3.84
CA LEU A 95 -0.95 -0.19 3.42
C LEU A 95 -1.39 -1.60 3.06
N ILE A 96 -0.93 -2.06 1.90
CA ILE A 96 -1.21 -3.39 1.37
C ILE A 96 0.14 -4.07 1.15
N SER A 97 0.33 -5.19 1.83
CA SER A 97 1.48 -6.07 1.67
C SER A 97 1.19 -7.12 0.60
N PRO A 98 2.20 -7.58 -0.15
CA PRO A 98 2.03 -8.67 -1.10
C PRO A 98 1.71 -9.98 -0.36
N SER A 99 0.83 -10.82 -0.92
CA SER A 99 0.51 -12.12 -0.32
C SER A 99 1.71 -13.06 -0.41
N LYS A 100 1.94 -13.84 0.65
CA LYS A 100 3.16 -14.64 0.92
C LYS A 100 3.46 -15.74 -0.11
N SER A 101 2.60 -15.96 -1.09
CA SER A 101 2.68 -17.06 -2.05
C SER A 101 3.74 -16.89 -3.16
N LEU A 102 4.49 -15.77 -3.19
CA LEU A 102 5.55 -15.50 -4.19
C LEU A 102 6.94 -15.15 -3.58
N LYS A 103 7.25 -15.61 -2.35
CA LYS A 103 8.49 -15.36 -1.54
C LYS A 103 9.85 -15.21 -2.30
N PRO A 104 10.83 -14.43 -1.75
CA PRO A 104 11.59 -14.84 -0.53
C PRO A 104 11.40 -13.97 0.75
N PRO A 105 11.87 -14.44 1.93
CA PRO A 105 11.47 -14.04 3.30
C PRO A 105 12.23 -12.81 3.88
N PRO A 106 11.90 -12.32 5.11
CA PRO A 106 12.02 -10.92 5.52
C PRO A 106 13.26 -10.57 6.37
N PRO A 107 13.53 -9.27 6.61
CA PRO A 107 14.05 -8.79 7.89
C PRO A 107 12.94 -8.09 8.69
N LYS A 108 12.46 -8.80 9.71
CA LYS A 108 12.02 -8.37 11.04
C LYS A 108 11.13 -7.10 11.15
N GLU A 109 9.86 -7.37 11.47
CA GLU A 109 9.11 -6.80 12.60
C GLU A 109 9.71 -5.55 13.29
N THR A 110 8.97 -4.45 13.24
CA THR A 110 8.93 -3.47 14.34
C THR A 110 7.51 -2.93 14.39
N SER A 111 6.64 -3.77 14.93
CA SER A 111 5.46 -3.30 15.63
C SER A 111 5.91 -2.89 17.02
N GLU A 112 6.19 -1.60 17.23
CA GLU A 112 6.14 -1.01 18.56
C GLU A 112 5.01 0.00 18.61
N THR A 113 3.93 -0.51 19.18
CA THR A 113 2.78 0.22 19.66
C THR A 113 3.15 0.78 21.04
N LYS A 114 3.12 2.11 21.18
CA LYS A 114 2.53 2.86 22.32
C LYS A 114 2.97 2.52 23.77
N ALA A 115 3.30 3.60 24.48
CA ALA A 115 3.21 3.83 25.94
C ALA A 115 4.42 3.47 26.82
N GLU A 116 5.18 4.49 27.24
CA GLU A 116 5.19 5.00 28.62
C GLU A 116 5.60 6.48 28.60
#